data_AF-A0A935B4Y3-F1
#
_entry.id   AF-A0A935B4Y3-F1
#
_cell.length_a   1.000
_cell.length_b   1.000
_cell.length_c   1.000
_cell.angle_alpha   90.00
_cell.angle_beta   90.00
_cell.angle_gamma   90.00
#
_symmetry.space_group_name_H-M   'P 1'
#
loop_
_entity.id
_entity.type
_entity.pdbx_description
1 polymer ?
#
loop_
_entity_poly.entity_id
_entity_poly.type
_entity_poly.pdbx_seq_one_letter_code
_entity_poly.pdbx_strand_id
1 'polypeptide(L)'
;MDHIFPADGEYELNINNMARALWVEGMEFENQLVALVDGVKVYEASIGGDVDQKAIDQKGDAPVDAINTRLKNIRFRAKAGQHRVVVTFRARSHAESDSRLALLVPGGGEDRVLKVTNF
;
A
#
# COMPACT_ATOMS: atom_id res chain seq x y z
N MET A 1 9.61 7.05 7.43
CA MET A 1 9.85 7.46 8.83
C MET A 1 11.25 7.01 9.20
N ASP A 2 11.94 7.78 10.02
CA ASP A 2 13.27 7.40 10.52
C ASP A 2 13.10 6.73 11.88
N HIS A 3 13.75 5.58 12.06
CA HIS A 3 13.65 4.77 13.27
C HIS A 3 15.04 4.36 13.75
N ILE A 4 15.26 4.38 15.07
CA ILE A 4 16.53 3.96 15.68
C ILE A 4 16.37 2.54 16.20
N PHE A 5 17.11 1.61 15.60
CA PHE A 5 17.21 0.23 16.05
C PHE A 5 18.30 0.12 17.13
N PRO A 6 18.00 -0.39 18.34
CA PRO A 6 18.94 -0.37 19.47
C PRO A 6 20.11 -1.34 19.32
N ALA A 7 19.96 -2.39 18.51
CA ALA A 7 20.97 -3.44 18.34
C ALA A 7 20.90 -4.08 16.95
N ASP A 8 21.94 -4.83 16.59
CA ASP A 8 21.90 -5.72 15.44
C ASP A 8 20.94 -6.89 15.75
N GLY A 9 19.94 -7.12 14.89
CA GLY A 9 18.97 -8.17 15.18
C GLY A 9 17.88 -8.36 14.14
N GLU A 10 16.99 -9.31 14.45
CA GLU A 10 15.71 -9.49 13.77
C GLU A 10 14.66 -8.61 14.45
N TYR A 11 13.89 -7.90 13.64
CA TYR A 11 12.82 -7.02 14.06
C TYR A 11 11.52 -7.41 13.36
N GLU A 12 10.40 -7.02 13.98
CA GLU A 12 9.07 -7.26 13.46
C GLU A 12 8.40 -5.93 13.09
N LEU A 13 7.90 -5.85 11.86
CA LEU A 13 7.07 -4.77 11.37
C LEU A 13 5.60 -5.22 11.40
N ASN A 14 4.78 -4.41 12.06
CA ASN A 14 3.33 -4.53 12.00
C ASN A 14 2.76 -3.29 11.31
N ILE A 15 2.10 -3.49 10.17
CA ILE A 15 1.44 -2.44 9.42
C ILE A 15 -0.01 -2.36 9.91
N ASN A 16 -0.54 -1.15 10.10
CA ASN A 16 -1.91 -0.95 10.56
C ASN A 16 -2.94 -1.61 9.63
N ASN A 17 -4.11 -1.92 10.16
CA ASN A 17 -5.18 -2.55 9.39
C ASN A 17 -5.61 -1.64 8.24
N MET A 18 -5.64 -2.19 7.04
CA MET A 18 -6.01 -1.50 5.80
C MET A 18 -7.38 -1.95 5.30
N ALA A 19 -7.75 -3.21 5.50
CA ALA A 19 -9.12 -3.67 5.24
C ALA A 19 -10.03 -3.30 6.42
N ARG A 20 -11.22 -2.80 6.11
CA ARG A 20 -12.31 -2.50 7.06
C ARG A 20 -13.62 -3.07 6.49
N ALA A 21 -14.66 -3.15 7.31
CA ALA A 21 -15.92 -3.79 6.93
C ALA A 21 -16.71 -3.04 5.84
N LEU A 22 -17.58 -3.79 5.16
CA LEU A 22 -18.70 -3.49 4.23
C LEU A 22 -18.56 -2.41 3.14
N TRP A 23 -17.87 -1.29 3.34
CA TRP A 23 -17.77 -0.19 2.37
C TRP A 23 -16.43 0.53 2.50
N VAL A 24 -15.38 -0.02 1.91
CA VAL A 24 -14.04 0.57 1.91
C VAL A 24 -13.65 0.95 0.49
N GLU A 25 -13.68 2.26 0.22
CA GLU A 25 -13.08 2.82 -0.99
C GLU A 25 -11.60 2.41 -1.07
N GLY A 26 -11.20 1.88 -2.23
CA GLY A 26 -9.84 1.42 -2.51
C GLY A 26 -9.62 -0.08 -2.41
N MET A 27 -10.54 -0.86 -1.82
CA MET A 27 -10.45 -2.33 -1.79
C MET A 27 -10.95 -2.99 -3.08
N GLU A 28 -11.70 -2.24 -3.92
CA GLU A 28 -12.14 -2.71 -5.24
C GLU A 28 -10.97 -2.94 -6.23
N PHE A 29 -9.81 -2.35 -5.94
CA PHE A 29 -8.62 -2.43 -6.78
C PHE A 29 -7.55 -3.30 -6.15
N GLU A 30 -6.81 -4.05 -6.98
CA GLU A 30 -5.60 -4.72 -6.52
C GLU A 30 -4.51 -3.66 -6.25
N ASN A 31 -4.04 -3.61 -5.00
CA ASN A 31 -2.99 -2.71 -4.55
C ASN A 31 -1.77 -3.51 -4.10
N GLN A 32 -0.61 -3.19 -4.66
CA GLN A 32 0.67 -3.80 -4.28
C GLN A 32 1.33 -2.96 -3.18
N LEU A 33 1.19 -3.40 -1.94
CA LEU A 33 1.83 -2.77 -0.79
C LEU A 33 3.27 -3.27 -0.67
N VAL A 34 4.22 -2.35 -0.46
CA VAL A 34 5.65 -2.65 -0.26
C VAL A 34 6.14 -2.01 1.02
N ALA A 35 6.97 -2.75 1.77
CA ALA A 35 7.74 -2.22 2.88
C ALA A 35 9.23 -2.24 2.54
N LEU A 36 9.92 -1.14 2.84
CA LEU A 36 11.34 -0.95 2.59
C LEU A 36 12.07 -0.50 3.85
N VAL A 37 13.30 -0.99 3.99
CA VAL A 37 14.27 -0.52 4.98
C VAL A 37 15.50 -0.05 4.22
N ASP A 38 15.86 1.22 4.35
CA ASP A 38 16.94 1.89 3.62
C ASP A 38 16.85 1.73 2.09
N GLY A 39 15.61 1.72 1.57
CA GLY A 39 15.35 1.52 0.13
C GLY A 39 15.42 0.06 -0.34
N VAL A 40 15.77 -0.88 0.53
CA VAL A 40 15.72 -2.32 0.24
C VAL A 40 14.35 -2.86 0.60
N LYS A 41 13.70 -3.52 -0.37
CA LYS A 41 12.39 -4.16 -0.15
C LYS A 41 12.52 -5.33 0.81
N VAL A 42 11.83 -5.25 1.94
CA VAL A 42 11.78 -6.31 2.96
C VAL A 42 10.47 -7.10 2.92
N TYR A 43 9.42 -6.52 2.33
CA TYR A 43 8.11 -7.15 2.25
C TYR A 43 7.28 -6.62 1.07
N GLU A 44 6.43 -7.47 0.52
CA GLU A 44 5.46 -7.13 -0.52
C GLU A 44 4.18 -7.97 -0.33
N ALA A 45 3.02 -7.35 -0.48
CA ALA A 45 1.74 -8.02 -0.43
C ALA A 45 0.72 -7.35 -1.35
N SER A 46 -0.15 -8.18 -1.93
CA SER A 46 -1.34 -7.74 -2.62
C SER A 46 -2.53 -7.66 -1.65
N ILE A 47 -3.22 -6.52 -1.65
CA ILE A 47 -4.48 -6.31 -0.92
C ILE A 47 -5.53 -5.69 -1.84
N GLY A 48 -6.78 -6.12 -1.69
CA GLY A 48 -7.90 -5.64 -2.51
C GLY A 48 -8.07 -6.43 -3.81
N GLY A 49 -8.81 -5.84 -4.74
CA GLY A 49 -9.19 -6.46 -6.01
C GLY A 49 -10.35 -7.44 -5.85
N ASP A 50 -10.72 -8.10 -6.95
CA ASP A 50 -11.93 -8.93 -7.04
C ASP A 50 -12.01 -10.01 -5.96
N VAL A 51 -10.88 -10.66 -5.65
CA VAL A 51 -10.83 -11.76 -4.68
C VAL A 51 -11.14 -11.28 -3.26
N ASP A 52 -10.44 -10.25 -2.80
CA ASP A 52 -10.60 -9.73 -1.45
C ASP A 52 -11.96 -9.03 -1.31
N GLN A 53 -12.36 -8.25 -2.32
CA GLN A 53 -13.65 -7.56 -2.33
C GLN A 53 -14.82 -8.55 -2.28
N LYS A 54 -14.80 -9.58 -3.13
CA LYS A 54 -15.83 -10.63 -3.13
C LYS A 54 -15.85 -11.41 -1.82
N ALA A 55 -14.70 -11.68 -1.23
CA ALA A 55 -14.64 -12.37 0.05
C ALA A 55 -15.30 -11.53 1.15
N ILE A 56 -14.98 -10.24 1.23
CA ILE A 56 -15.57 -9.30 2.20
C ILE A 56 -17.09 -9.20 2.00
N ASP A 57 -17.55 -9.01 0.75
CA ASP A 57 -18.97 -8.90 0.41
C ASP A 57 -19.76 -10.15 0.83
N GLN A 58 -19.22 -11.34 0.56
CA GLN A 58 -19.94 -12.60 0.78
C GLN A 58 -19.81 -13.18 2.19
N LYS A 59 -18.72 -12.86 2.92
CA LYS A 59 -18.36 -13.51 4.19
C LYS A 59 -18.14 -12.54 5.34
N GLY A 60 -18.17 -11.23 5.11
CA GLY A 60 -18.06 -10.20 6.15
C GLY A 60 -16.68 -10.13 6.82
N ASP A 61 -16.66 -10.20 8.14
CA ASP A 61 -15.49 -9.85 8.97
C ASP A 61 -14.32 -10.83 8.87
N ALA A 62 -14.57 -12.13 8.69
CA ALA A 62 -13.48 -13.13 8.64
C ALA A 62 -12.46 -12.86 7.50
N PRO A 63 -12.89 -12.52 6.27
CA PRO A 63 -11.99 -12.00 5.23
C PRO A 63 -11.22 -10.74 5.62
N VAL A 64 -11.85 -9.80 6.30
CA VAL A 64 -11.22 -8.54 6.74
C VAL A 64 -10.02 -8.85 7.64
N ASP A 65 -10.20 -9.76 8.61
CA ASP A 65 -9.12 -10.21 9.50
C ASP A 65 -8.03 -10.97 8.74
N ALA A 66 -8.40 -11.82 7.79
CA ALA A 66 -7.46 -12.56 6.96
C ALA A 66 -6.58 -11.63 6.11
N ILE A 67 -7.15 -10.57 5.52
CA ILE A 67 -6.41 -9.57 4.76
C ILE A 67 -5.47 -8.79 5.69
N ASN A 68 -5.97 -8.35 6.85
CA ASN A 68 -5.18 -7.59 7.81
C ASN A 68 -4.05 -8.42 8.43
N THR A 69 -4.21 -9.73 8.55
CA THR A 69 -3.16 -10.64 9.04
C THR A 69 -1.97 -10.71 8.10
N ARG A 70 -2.18 -10.53 6.78
CA ARG A 70 -1.07 -10.41 5.81
C ARG A 70 -0.13 -9.26 6.17
N LEU A 71 -0.66 -8.22 6.82
CA LEU A 71 0.07 -7.00 7.17
C LEU A 71 0.76 -7.06 8.55
N LYS A 72 0.80 -8.24 9.20
CA LYS A 72 1.36 -8.45 10.55
C LYS A 72 2.57 -9.37 10.53
N ASN A 73 3.35 -9.29 11.61
CA ASN A 73 4.46 -10.22 11.88
C ASN A 73 5.53 -10.26 10.77
N ILE A 74 5.78 -9.14 10.11
CA ILE A 74 6.72 -9.05 8.99
C ILE A 74 8.13 -8.97 9.56
N ARG A 75 8.92 -10.03 9.41
CA ARG A 75 10.29 -10.11 9.96
C ARG A 75 11.35 -9.63 8.99
N PHE A 76 12.29 -8.84 9.49
CA PHE A 76 13.45 -8.36 8.74
C PHE A 76 14.64 -8.18 9.67
N ARG A 77 15.86 -8.11 9.10
CA ARG A 77 17.09 -7.83 9.86
C ARG A 77 17.51 -6.39 9.67
N ALA A 78 17.89 -5.73 10.75
CA ALA A 78 18.47 -4.39 10.75
C ALA A 78 19.73 -4.33 11.60
N LYS A 79 20.58 -3.35 11.29
CA LYS A 79 21.76 -3.02 12.10
C LYS A 79 21.36 -2.03 13.20
N ALA A 80 22.20 -1.93 14.22
CA ALA A 80 22.06 -0.89 15.22
C ALA A 80 22.25 0.50 14.58
N GLY A 81 21.41 1.46 14.93
CA GLY A 81 21.48 2.83 14.44
C GLY A 81 20.20 3.35 13.80
N GLN A 82 20.28 4.49 13.13
CA GLN A 82 19.14 5.12 12.46
C GLN A 82 18.96 4.54 11.06
N HIS A 83 17.72 4.16 10.76
CA HIS A 83 17.32 3.53 9.50
C HIS A 83 16.02 4.14 8.98
N ARG A 84 15.84 4.12 7.66
CA ARG A 84 14.66 4.65 6.97
C ARG A 84 13.66 3.52 6.73
N VAL A 85 12.53 3.54 7.42
CA VAL A 85 11.42 2.59 7.18
C VAL A 85 10.32 3.27 6.36
N VAL A 86 9.94 2.63 5.26
CA VAL A 86 8.92 3.12 4.33
C VAL A 86 7.90 2.02 4.09
N VAL A 87 6.61 2.36 4.20
CA VAL A 87 5.49 1.52 3.76
C VAL A 87 4.71 2.33 2.75
N THR A 88 4.53 1.80 1.55
CA THR A 88 3.88 2.52 0.44
C THR A 88 3.24 1.55 -0.55
N PHE A 89 2.53 2.09 -1.53
CA PHE A 89 1.98 1.32 -2.64
C PHE A 89 2.86 1.47 -3.88
N ARG A 90 3.07 0.38 -4.60
CA ARG A 90 3.73 0.43 -5.90
C ARG A 90 2.82 1.12 -6.90
N ALA A 91 3.36 2.11 -7.61
CA ALA A 91 2.63 2.81 -8.67
C ALA A 91 2.24 1.82 -9.79
N ARG A 92 0.99 1.94 -10.28
CA ARG A 92 0.56 1.30 -11.53
C ARG A 92 1.10 2.09 -12.73
N SER A 93 1.08 1.47 -13.91
CA SER A 93 1.61 2.11 -15.13
C SER A 93 0.88 3.42 -15.44
N HIS A 94 1.62 4.48 -15.77
CA HIS A 94 1.07 5.80 -16.15
C HIS A 94 0.18 5.82 -17.41
N ALA A 95 -0.02 4.68 -18.07
CA ALA A 95 -0.90 4.56 -19.22
C ALA A 95 -2.39 4.60 -18.83
N GLU A 96 -2.72 4.29 -17.57
CA GLU A 96 -4.07 4.37 -17.02
C GLU A 96 -4.03 5.24 -15.75
N SER A 97 -4.94 6.20 -15.68
CA SER A 97 -5.10 7.05 -14.50
C SER A 97 -5.82 6.29 -13.40
N ASP A 98 -5.22 6.24 -12.22
CA ASP A 98 -5.86 5.74 -11.00
C ASP A 98 -6.75 6.81 -10.31
N SER A 99 -6.97 7.94 -10.96
CA SER A 99 -7.77 9.03 -10.39
C SER A 99 -9.25 8.73 -10.54
N ARG A 100 -10.04 9.09 -9.52
CA ARG A 100 -11.50 9.14 -9.68
C ARG A 100 -11.81 10.07 -10.84
N LEU A 101 -12.62 9.62 -11.81
CA LEU A 101 -13.13 10.45 -12.90
C LEU A 101 -13.70 11.75 -12.32
N ALA A 102 -12.96 12.85 -12.48
CA ALA A 102 -13.43 14.17 -12.16
C ALA A 102 -14.46 14.60 -13.22
N LEU A 103 -15.37 15.52 -12.86
CA LEU A 103 -16.13 16.22 -13.88
C LEU A 103 -15.13 16.87 -14.85
N LEU A 104 -15.37 16.71 -16.16
CA LEU A 104 -14.63 17.44 -17.18
C LEU A 104 -14.86 18.94 -16.99
N VAL A 105 -13.94 19.61 -16.29
CA VAL A 105 -13.86 21.06 -16.26
C VAL A 105 -13.04 21.48 -17.48
N PRO A 106 -13.60 22.25 -18.42
CA PRO A 106 -12.85 22.75 -19.57
C PRO A 106 -11.59 23.50 -19.08
N GLY A 107 -10.42 23.03 -19.52
CA GLY A 107 -9.12 23.59 -19.12
C GLY A 107 -8.48 22.99 -17.85
N GLY A 108 -9.16 22.09 -17.13
CA GLY A 108 -8.65 21.48 -15.88
C GLY A 108 -7.59 20.40 -16.08
N GLY A 109 -7.65 19.65 -17.19
CA GLY A 109 -6.78 18.50 -17.42
C GLY A 109 -6.85 17.45 -16.30
N GLU A 110 -5.95 16.48 -16.32
CA GLU A 110 -5.81 15.49 -15.25
C GLU A 110 -4.50 15.76 -14.48
N ASP A 111 -4.58 15.88 -13.15
CA ASP A 111 -3.45 16.28 -12.28
C ASP A 111 -2.32 15.23 -12.21
N ARG A 112 -2.60 13.97 -12.55
CA ARG A 112 -1.65 12.85 -12.38
C ARG A 112 -1.05 12.33 -13.69
N VAL A 113 -1.37 12.96 -14.82
CA VAL A 113 -0.61 12.76 -16.07
C VAL A 113 0.59 13.70 -16.03
N LEU A 114 1.79 13.15 -16.26
CA LEU A 114 3.00 13.93 -16.47
C LEU A 114 2.75 14.94 -17.60
N LYS A 115 2.61 16.22 -17.24
CA LYS A 115 2.59 17.31 -18.21
C LYS A 115 4.01 17.47 -18.73
N VAL A 116 4.21 17.21 -20.02
CA VAL A 116 5.45 17.62 -20.70
C VAL A 116 5.40 19.14 -20.83
N THR A 117 5.98 19.83 -19.85
CA THR A 117 6.14 21.28 -19.91
C THR A 117 7.45 21.62 -20.61
N ASN A 118 7.30 22.18 -21.82
CA ASN A 118 8.26 22.95 -22.61
C ASN A 118 9.16 22.19 -23.62
N PHE A 119 9.11 22.65 -24.89
CA PHE A 119 10.15 22.51 -25.93
C PHE A 119 10.93 23.82 -26.01
#